data_AF-A0A6G4WQA0-F1
#
_entry.id   AF-A0A6G4WQA0-F1
#
_cell.length_a   1.000
_cell.length_b   1.000
_cell.length_c   1.000
_cell.angle_alpha   90.00
_cell.angle_beta   90.00
_cell.angle_gamma   90.00
#
_symmetry.space_group_name_H-M   'P 1'
#
loop_
_entity.id
_entity.type
_entity.pdbx_description
1 polymer ?
#
loop_
_entity_poly.entity_id
_entity_poly.type
_entity_poly.pdbx_seq_one_letter_code
_entity_poly.pdbx_strand_id
1 'polypeptide(L)'
;MATSQIPSVGRIVRFVSTVSDVPEGGTTPLPVTDLAAIITAVEPLPEGTTRSARKATEHPQVSLTVFAETGVMFRQNVEFDEAGTVPGTWHWPGPMPAEDGA
;
A
#
# COMPACT_ATOMS: atom_id res chain seq x y z
N MET A 1 19.00 -11.99 3.73
CA MET A 1 18.63 -11.48 2.39
C MET A 1 17.12 -11.33 2.39
N ALA A 2 16.59 -10.12 2.22
CA ALA A 2 15.15 -9.94 2.09
C ALA A 2 14.69 -10.65 0.81
N THR A 3 13.84 -11.67 0.95
CA THR A 3 13.16 -12.28 -0.20
C THR A 3 12.44 -11.17 -0.97
N SER A 4 12.81 -10.95 -2.22
CA SER A 4 12.12 -10.01 -3.10
C SER A 4 10.66 -10.45 -3.19
N GLN A 5 9.77 -9.68 -2.55
CA GLN A 5 8.34 -9.98 -2.52
C GLN A 5 7.71 -9.53 -3.84
N ILE A 6 6.93 -10.42 -4.47
CA ILE A 6 6.27 -10.16 -5.75
C ILE A 6 4.80 -9.83 -5.49
N PRO A 7 4.28 -8.68 -5.94
CA PRO A 7 2.88 -8.34 -5.79
C PRO A 7 2.00 -9.34 -6.55
N SER A 8 0.95 -9.81 -5.90
CA SER A 8 -0.02 -10.79 -6.42
C SER A 8 -1.36 -10.63 -5.70
N VAL A 9 -2.45 -10.97 -6.38
CA VAL A 9 -3.80 -10.93 -5.82
C VAL A 9 -3.88 -11.77 -4.54
N GLY A 10 -4.54 -11.24 -3.51
CA GLY A 10 -4.71 -11.88 -2.20
C GLY A 10 -3.58 -11.61 -1.20
N ARG A 11 -2.51 -10.90 -1.59
CA ARG A 11 -1.43 -10.51 -0.66
C ARG A 11 -1.88 -9.38 0.26
N ILE A 12 -1.54 -9.52 1.54
CA ILE A 12 -1.73 -8.48 2.55
C ILE A 12 -0.56 -7.48 2.45
N VAL A 13 -0.90 -6.20 2.38
CA VAL A 13 0.03 -5.06 2.31
C VAL A 13 -0.43 -3.97 3.26
N ARG A 14 0.39 -2.94 3.42
CA ARG A 14 0.03 -1.71 4.13
C ARG A 14 -0.27 -0.61 3.13
N PHE A 15 -1.36 0.12 3.35
CA PHE A 15 -1.74 1.32 2.60
C PHE A 15 -1.56 2.53 3.49
N VAL A 16 -0.79 3.51 3.02
CA VAL A 16 -0.54 4.76 3.75
C VAL A 16 -1.78 5.64 3.60
N SER A 17 -2.55 5.84 4.69
CA SER A 17 -3.81 6.59 4.65
C SER A 17 -3.62 8.01 4.13
N THR A 18 -4.66 8.58 3.54
CA THR A 18 -4.63 9.99 3.15
C THR A 18 -5.21 10.84 4.27
N VAL A 19 -4.67 12.04 4.45
CA VAL A 19 -5.13 13.03 5.44
C VAL A 19 -6.63 13.36 5.29
N SER A 20 -7.21 13.07 4.13
CA SER A 20 -8.60 13.38 3.78
C SER A 20 -9.61 12.25 4.02
N ASP A 21 -9.20 11.11 4.59
CA ASP A 21 -10.12 10.03 5.00
C ASP A 21 -10.87 10.45 6.29
N VAL A 22 -11.61 11.55 6.21
CA VAL A 22 -12.39 12.15 7.29
C VAL A 22 -13.70 11.37 7.42
N PRO A 23 -14.04 10.81 8.60
CA PRO A 23 -15.36 10.21 8.83
C PRO A 23 -16.47 11.25 8.58
N GLU A 24 -17.62 10.86 8.00
CA GLU A 24 -18.76 11.77 7.83
C GLU A 24 -19.07 12.50 9.14
N GLY A 25 -18.81 13.82 9.19
CA GLY A 25 -19.07 14.68 10.35
C GLY A 25 -17.85 15.07 11.20
N GLY A 26 -16.64 14.61 10.90
CA GLY A 26 -15.41 15.07 11.55
C GLY A 26 -14.81 16.31 10.90
N THR A 27 -14.28 17.25 11.69
CA THR A 27 -13.53 18.43 11.19
C THR A 27 -12.01 18.28 11.33
N THR A 28 -11.53 17.15 11.85
CA THR A 28 -10.10 16.93 12.08
C THR A 28 -9.57 15.92 11.08
N PRO A 29 -8.58 16.29 10.24
CA PRO A 29 -7.87 15.33 9.41
C PRO A 29 -7.24 14.25 10.28
N LEU A 30 -7.45 12.98 9.95
CA LEU A 30 -6.78 11.89 10.67
C LEU A 30 -5.28 11.92 10.34
N PRO A 31 -4.41 11.61 11.31
CA PRO A 31 -2.99 11.44 11.03
C PRO A 31 -2.81 10.35 9.98
N VAL A 32 -1.80 10.53 9.12
CA VAL A 32 -1.36 9.51 8.17
C VAL A 32 -0.96 8.27 8.97
N THR A 33 -1.60 7.14 8.68
CA THR A 33 -1.39 5.86 9.36
C THR A 33 -1.41 4.72 8.36
N ASP A 34 -0.72 3.63 8.69
CA ASP A 34 -0.80 2.40 7.92
C ASP A 34 -2.16 1.73 8.14
N LEU A 35 -2.85 1.45 7.04
CA LEU A 35 -4.07 0.66 7.01
C LEU A 35 -3.77 -0.71 6.39
N ALA A 36 -4.44 -1.75 6.90
CA ALA A 36 -4.34 -3.07 6.30
C ALA A 36 -5.05 -3.05 4.93
N ALA A 37 -4.43 -3.65 3.92
CA ALA A 37 -5.01 -3.77 2.60
C ALA A 37 -4.71 -5.13 1.95
N ILE A 38 -5.56 -5.53 1.00
CA ILE A 38 -5.37 -6.73 0.18
C ILE A 38 -5.28 -6.32 -1.28
N ILE A 39 -4.28 -6.85 -2.00
CA ILE A 39 -4.16 -6.67 -3.44
C ILE A 39 -5.31 -7.42 -4.15
N THR A 40 -6.11 -6.70 -4.92
CA THR A 40 -7.22 -7.24 -5.72
C THR A 40 -6.92 -7.32 -7.21
N ALA A 41 -6.00 -6.48 -7.71
CA ALA A 41 -5.47 -6.57 -9.06
C ALA A 41 -4.02 -6.10 -9.10
N VAL A 42 -3.24 -6.62 -10.04
CA VAL A 42 -1.89 -6.14 -10.36
C VAL A 42 -1.95 -5.58 -11.76
N GLU A 43 -1.72 -4.27 -11.89
CA GLU A 43 -1.84 -3.57 -13.17
C GLU A 43 -0.59 -3.83 -14.03
N PRO A 44 -0.75 -4.05 -15.34
CA PRO A 44 0.39 -4.13 -16.24
C PRO A 44 1.13 -2.79 -16.24
N LEU A 45 2.47 -2.85 -16.22
CA LEU A 45 3.28 -1.65 -16.42
C LEU A 45 2.95 -1.04 -17.81
N PRO A 46 2.91 0.30 -17.94
CA PRO A 46 2.64 0.95 -19.22
C PRO A 46 3.53 0.42 -20.35
N GLU A 47 2.95 0.18 -21.52
CA GLU A 47 3.71 -0.21 -22.72
C GLU A 47 4.77 0.85 -23.03
N GLY A 48 6.02 0.43 -23.22
CA GLY A 48 7.16 1.33 -23.44
C GLY A 48 8.05 1.57 -22.21
N THR A 49 7.72 1.01 -21.05
CA THR A 49 8.60 1.07 -19.87
C THR A 49 9.87 0.24 -20.11
N THR A 50 10.98 0.92 -20.44
CA THR A 50 12.29 0.26 -20.68
C THR A 50 12.77 -0.48 -19.43
N ARG A 51 13.60 -1.53 -19.61
CA ARG A 51 14.21 -2.28 -18.50
C ARG A 51 14.98 -1.40 -17.50
N SER A 52 15.44 -0.23 -17.94
CA SER A 52 16.09 0.78 -17.11
C SER A 52 15.09 1.65 -16.31
N ALA A 53 13.91 1.92 -16.86
CA ALA A 53 12.80 2.57 -16.14
C ALA A 53 12.13 1.64 -15.12
N ARG A 54 12.21 0.31 -15.32
CA ARG A 54 11.80 -0.70 -14.32
C ARG A 54 12.56 -0.62 -12.99
N LYS A 55 13.70 0.08 -12.96
CA LYS A 55 14.49 0.30 -11.74
C LYS A 55 14.02 1.52 -10.94
N ALA A 56 13.23 2.40 -11.56
CA ALA A 56 12.62 3.57 -10.91
C ALA A 56 11.19 3.27 -10.43
N THR A 57 10.51 2.29 -11.05
CA THR A 57 9.26 1.69 -10.59
C THR A 57 9.47 0.18 -10.42
N GLU A 58 10.12 -0.23 -9.32
CA GLU A 58 10.45 -1.65 -9.09
C GLU A 58 9.21 -2.53 -8.88
N HIS A 59 8.05 -1.93 -8.64
CA HIS A 59 6.78 -2.62 -8.47
C HIS A 59 5.68 -2.07 -9.40
N PRO A 60 4.84 -2.95 -10.00
CA PRO A 60 3.64 -2.53 -10.71
C PRO A 60 2.66 -1.82 -9.78
N GLN A 61 1.83 -0.94 -10.34
CA GLN A 61 0.67 -0.41 -9.63
C GLN A 61 -0.32 -1.55 -9.31
N VAL A 62 -1.07 -1.39 -8.23
CA VAL A 62 -2.03 -2.41 -7.77
C VAL A 62 -3.37 -1.79 -7.46
N SER A 63 -4.43 -2.59 -7.56
CA SER A 63 -5.72 -2.26 -6.96
C SER A 63 -5.81 -2.91 -5.58
N LEU A 64 -6.36 -2.19 -4.60
CA LEU A 64 -6.42 -2.57 -3.19
C LEU A 64 -7.85 -2.51 -2.65
N THR A 65 -8.16 -3.46 -1.77
CA THR A 65 -9.23 -3.34 -0.78
C THR A 65 -8.57 -2.95 0.55
N VAL A 66 -8.86 -1.76 1.05
CA VAL A 66 -8.29 -1.18 2.28
C VAL A 66 -9.30 -1.27 3.41
N PHE A 67 -8.86 -1.73 4.56
CA PHE A 67 -9.67 -1.86 5.78
C PHE A 67 -9.36 -0.69 6.71
N ALA A 68 -10.32 0.20 6.90
CA ALA A 68 -10.29 1.28 7.88
C ALA A 68 -11.35 1.05 8.96
N GLU A 69 -11.23 1.76 10.08
CA GLU A 69 -12.25 1.70 11.15
C GLU A 69 -13.63 2.15 10.67
N THR A 70 -13.68 3.07 9.71
CA THR A 70 -14.92 3.59 9.12
C THR A 70 -15.54 2.65 8.08
N GLY A 71 -14.82 1.60 7.67
CA GLY A 71 -15.30 0.63 6.69
C GLY A 71 -14.23 0.23 5.67
N VAL A 72 -14.70 -0.29 4.54
CA VAL A 72 -13.85 -0.78 3.46
C VAL A 72 -13.78 0.24 2.34
N MET A 73 -12.56 0.54 1.87
CA MET A 73 -12.31 1.42 0.73
C MET A 73 -11.71 0.62 -0.42
N PHE A 74 -12.02 1.01 -1.65
CA PHE A 74 -11.42 0.44 -2.85
C PHE A 74 -10.53 1.50 -3.51
N ARG A 75 -9.26 1.14 -3.75
CA ARG A 75 -8.27 2.01 -4.40
C ARG A 75 -7.74 1.30 -5.63
N GLN A 76 -7.53 2.05 -6.70
CA GLN A 76 -7.00 1.55 -7.98
C GLN A 76 -5.71 2.29 -8.31
N ASN A 77 -4.84 1.66 -9.09
CA ASN A 77 -3.58 2.26 -9.56
C ASN A 77 -2.69 2.78 -8.42
N VAL A 78 -2.63 2.06 -7.30
CA VAL A 78 -1.89 2.46 -6.11
C VAL A 78 -0.40 2.19 -6.32
N GLU A 79 0.41 3.24 -6.13
CA GLU A 79 1.87 3.18 -6.29
C GLU A 79 2.56 2.57 -5.08
N PHE A 80 3.69 1.91 -5.32
CA PHE A 80 4.52 1.35 -4.27
C PHE A 80 5.48 2.40 -3.71
N ASP A 81 5.56 2.51 -2.39
CA ASP A 81 6.58 3.29 -1.68
C ASP A 81 7.22 2.42 -0.62
N GLU A 82 8.45 1.92 -0.84
CA GLU A 82 9.14 1.05 0.12
C GLU A 82 9.24 1.67 1.53
N ALA A 83 9.35 3.00 1.62
CA ALA A 83 9.48 3.70 2.88
C ALA A 83 8.16 3.84 3.65
N GLY A 84 7.01 3.68 2.99
CA GLY A 84 5.69 3.84 3.61
C GLY A 84 5.43 5.26 4.12
N THR A 85 6.00 6.27 3.46
CA THR A 85 5.93 7.67 3.89
C THR A 85 5.01 8.53 3.04
N VAL A 86 4.72 8.11 1.81
CA VAL A 86 3.90 8.87 0.87
C VAL A 86 2.42 8.51 1.02
N PRO A 87 1.53 9.45 1.40
CA PRO A 87 0.10 9.18 1.49
C PRO A 87 -0.48 8.68 0.16
N GLY A 88 -1.38 7.69 0.23
CA GLY A 88 -2.00 7.10 -0.96
C GLY A 88 -1.16 6.04 -1.66
N THR A 89 -0.03 5.63 -1.09
CA THR A 89 0.82 4.54 -1.60
C THR A 89 0.67 3.26 -0.78
N TRP A 90 1.27 2.18 -1.25
CA TRP A 90 1.35 0.91 -0.51
C TRP A 90 2.78 0.44 -0.32
N HIS A 91 2.99 -0.36 0.72
CA HIS A 91 4.27 -0.96 1.00
C HIS A 91 4.13 -2.34 1.64
N TRP A 92 5.22 -3.10 1.63
CA TRP A 92 5.26 -4.39 2.31
C TRP A 92 5.15 -4.21 3.82
N PRO A 93 4.44 -5.11 4.53
CA PRO A 93 4.48 -5.10 5.98
C PRO A 93 5.93 -5.22 6.48
N GLY A 94 6.30 -4.37 7.42
CA GLY A 94 7.59 -4.48 8.09
C GLY A 94 7.76 -5.85 8.78
N PRO A 95 8.99 -6.25 9.13
CA PRO A 95 9.20 -7.44 9.96
C PRO A 95 8.32 -7.32 11.21
N MET A 96 7.70 -8.44 11.61
CA MET A 96 6.98 -8.46 12.88
C MET A 96 7.95 -7.97 13.97
N PRO A 97 7.52 -7.07 14.87
CA PRO A 97 8.30 -6.80 16.06
C PRO A 97 8.62 -8.15 16.70
N ALA A 98 9.88 -8.36 17.08
CA ALA A 98 10.23 -9.56 17.82
C ALA A 98 9.28 -9.65 19.02
N GLU A 99 8.69 -10.81 19.24
CA GLU A 99 7.96 -11.06 20.47
C GLU A 99 8.98 -10.91 21.60
N ASP A 100 8.97 -9.75 22.28
CA ASP A 100 9.62 -9.64 23.58
C ASP A 100 8.89 -10.65 24.47
N GLY A 101 9.61 -11.71 24.83
CA GLY A 101 9.07 -12.90 25.46
C GLY A 101 8.15 -12.58 26.65
N ALA A 102 6.96 -13.19 26.61
CA ALA A 102 6.07 -13.29 27.75
C ALA A 102 6.66 -14.16 28.86
#